data_AF-A0A941UT39-F1
#
_entry.id   AF-A0A941UT39-F1
#
_cell.length_a   1.000
_cell.length_b   1.000
_cell.length_c   1.000
_cell.angle_alpha   90.00
_cell.angle_beta   90.00
_cell.angle_gamma   90.00
#
_symmetry.space_group_name_H-M   'P 1'
#
loop_
_entity.id
_entity.type
_entity.pdbx_description
1 polymer ?
#
loop_
_entity_poly.entity_id
_entity_poly.type
_entity_poly.pdbx_seq_one_letter_code
_entity_poly.pdbx_strand_id
1 'polypeptide(L)'
;MHAQGLYNPANEHDACGVGFVANIKGKKSHSIVEQGLLILKNLDHRGAVGADKLMGDGAGILIQIPDQFYREEMAKQGVILPPPGEYGVGMVFLPKENASRIACEQEIERAVRAERQVVLGWRDVPVDQEMPMSPMVRDKEPIIRQIFIGRGGDVMVTDALERKLYVIRKASGHAIQALNLKHGNEFFVPSMSARTIVYKGLLLADQVATYYKDLQDPRCVSALAMVHQRFSTNTFPEWPLAHPYRLIAHNGEINTVKGNFNWMRARVGVMQSAVLGEDLQKLYPLIYEGQSDTACFDNALELLVMAGYPIAQAMMMMIPEAWENHNLMDDSRRAFYEYHAAMMEPWDGPAAMAFTDGRHIGGTLDRNGLRPARYIVTDDDLVVMASESGVLPIPESRIIQKWRLQPGKMFLIDLEAGRIIDDKEIKDTYANAKPYKAWIDSVRIRLADIRKEAAEEASNVPLLDRQQAFGYTQEELKMLLPSMATNGEEAIGSMGNDSPLAVMSNKLKPLYNYFQQLFAQVTNPPIDPIREEMVMSLVSFIG
;
A
#
# COMPACT_ATOMS: atom_id res chain seq x y z
N MET A 1 -7.84 -17.20 -0.91
CA MET A 1 -8.16 -18.03 -2.11
C MET A 1 -7.46 -19.37 -1.99
N HIS A 2 -8.05 -20.46 -2.50
CA HIS A 2 -7.39 -21.77 -2.58
C HIS A 2 -6.62 -21.92 -3.90
N ALA A 3 -5.47 -22.59 -3.88
CA ALA A 3 -4.75 -22.96 -5.10
C ALA A 3 -5.62 -23.88 -5.96
N GLN A 4 -5.75 -23.58 -7.25
CA GLN A 4 -6.46 -24.43 -8.22
C GLN A 4 -5.59 -24.64 -9.47
N GLY A 5 -5.31 -25.90 -9.80
CA GLY A 5 -4.37 -26.25 -10.87
C GLY A 5 -2.92 -25.91 -10.52
N LEU A 6 -2.17 -25.38 -11.49
CA LEU A 6 -0.77 -24.97 -11.32
C LEU A 6 -0.60 -23.51 -10.85
N TYR A 7 -1.67 -22.72 -10.80
CA TYR A 7 -1.60 -21.32 -10.40
C TYR A 7 -1.60 -21.18 -8.87
N ASN A 8 -0.61 -20.46 -8.34
CA ASN A 8 -0.53 -20.09 -6.93
C ASN A 8 -1.02 -18.65 -6.75
N PRO A 9 -2.08 -18.39 -5.97
CA PRO A 9 -2.56 -17.04 -5.67
C PRO A 9 -1.51 -16.10 -5.06
N ALA A 10 -0.43 -16.64 -4.49
CA ALA A 10 0.70 -15.85 -3.99
C ALA A 10 1.53 -15.15 -5.09
N ASN A 11 1.24 -15.42 -6.37
CA ASN A 11 1.86 -14.77 -7.54
C ASN A 11 0.90 -13.75 -8.20
N GLU A 12 0.00 -13.13 -7.42
CA GLU A 12 -0.90 -12.09 -7.91
C GLU A 12 -0.16 -10.74 -8.01
N HIS A 13 -0.30 -10.07 -9.16
CA HIS A 13 0.33 -8.79 -9.48
C HIS A 13 -0.65 -7.88 -10.23
N ASP A 14 -0.53 -6.56 -10.06
CA ASP A 14 -1.46 -5.57 -10.60
C ASP A 14 -0.76 -4.46 -11.43
N ALA A 15 -1.40 -3.95 -12.49
CA ALA A 15 -0.86 -2.85 -13.32
C ALA A 15 -1.95 -1.89 -13.84
N CYS A 16 -2.11 -0.74 -13.19
CA CYS A 16 -3.41 -0.04 -13.15
C CYS A 16 -3.46 1.39 -13.74
N GLY A 17 -4.65 2.00 -13.69
CA GLY A 17 -4.84 3.45 -13.78
C GLY A 17 -5.05 4.03 -12.37
N VAL A 18 -4.30 5.08 -12.01
CA VAL A 18 -4.44 5.80 -10.74
C VAL A 18 -4.56 7.29 -10.98
N GLY A 19 -5.37 7.97 -10.17
CA GLY A 19 -5.42 9.42 -10.16
C GLY A 19 -6.17 9.99 -8.98
N PHE A 20 -6.00 11.29 -8.76
CA PHE A 20 -6.82 12.06 -7.84
C PHE A 20 -7.08 13.46 -8.37
N VAL A 21 -8.16 14.05 -7.87
CA VAL A 21 -8.49 15.46 -8.00
C VAL A 21 -8.71 16.06 -6.62
N ALA A 22 -8.22 17.27 -6.40
CA ALA A 22 -8.38 17.97 -5.13
C ALA A 22 -8.50 19.48 -5.34
N ASN A 23 -9.29 20.14 -4.50
CA ASN A 23 -9.27 21.59 -4.37
C ASN A 23 -8.26 21.99 -3.27
N ILE A 24 -7.22 22.73 -3.64
CA ILE A 24 -6.10 23.08 -2.74
C ILE A 24 -6.59 23.77 -1.47
N LYS A 25 -7.65 24.58 -1.54
CA LYS A 25 -8.22 25.34 -0.40
C LYS A 25 -9.22 24.54 0.44
N GLY A 26 -9.34 23.23 0.21
CA GLY A 26 -10.27 22.38 0.95
C GLY A 26 -11.75 22.66 0.66
N LYS A 27 -12.08 23.38 -0.43
CA LYS A 27 -13.48 23.65 -0.80
C LYS A 27 -14.14 22.37 -1.29
N LYS A 28 -15.16 21.93 -0.56
CA LYS A 28 -15.92 20.72 -0.91
C LYS A 28 -16.97 21.05 -1.98
N SER A 29 -17.06 20.22 -3.01
CA SER A 29 -18.14 20.28 -3.99
C SER A 29 -18.43 18.90 -4.56
N HIS A 30 -19.62 18.73 -5.14
CA HIS A 30 -19.96 17.50 -5.87
C HIS A 30 -19.15 17.38 -7.16
N SER A 31 -18.76 18.51 -7.76
CA SER A 31 -17.95 18.52 -8.98
C SER A 31 -16.60 17.82 -8.81
N ILE A 32 -16.00 17.82 -7.61
CA ILE A 32 -14.77 17.05 -7.31
C ILE A 32 -15.04 15.54 -7.41
N VAL A 33 -16.19 15.09 -6.93
CA VAL A 33 -16.61 13.68 -7.02
C VAL A 33 -16.87 13.30 -8.48
N GLU A 34 -17.62 14.12 -9.22
CA GLU A 34 -17.87 13.92 -10.65
C GLU A 34 -16.58 13.90 -11.47
N GLN A 35 -15.64 14.81 -11.18
CA GLN A 35 -14.32 14.84 -11.82
C GLN A 35 -13.50 13.59 -11.48
N GLY A 36 -13.53 13.11 -10.24
CA GLY A 36 -12.89 11.84 -9.87
C GLY A 36 -13.43 10.67 -10.69
N LEU A 37 -14.76 10.56 -10.79
CA LEU A 37 -15.42 9.52 -11.59
C LEU A 37 -15.12 9.66 -13.10
N LEU A 38 -14.98 10.87 -13.61
CA LEU A 38 -14.59 11.12 -14.98
C LEU A 38 -13.12 10.72 -15.25
N ILE A 39 -12.21 10.97 -14.31
CA ILE A 39 -10.82 10.46 -14.37
C ILE A 39 -10.85 8.94 -14.47
N LEU A 40 -11.63 8.28 -13.62
CA LEU A 40 -11.76 6.83 -13.61
C LEU A 40 -12.24 6.31 -14.98
N LYS A 41 -13.30 6.91 -15.53
CA LYS A 41 -13.81 6.58 -16.88
C LYS A 41 -12.77 6.78 -17.98
N ASN A 42 -11.96 7.83 -17.90
CA ASN A 42 -10.94 8.13 -18.91
C ASN A 42 -9.66 7.29 -18.77
N LEU A 43 -9.57 6.45 -17.73
CA LEU A 43 -8.49 5.49 -17.54
C LEU A 43 -8.89 4.07 -17.95
N ASP A 44 -10.08 3.88 -18.54
CA ASP A 44 -10.63 2.56 -18.89
C ASP A 44 -9.73 1.72 -19.80
N HIS A 45 -8.98 2.36 -20.69
CA HIS A 45 -7.99 1.69 -21.56
C HIS A 45 -6.79 1.09 -20.81
N ARG A 46 -6.64 1.40 -19.52
CA ARG A 46 -5.65 0.79 -18.62
C ARG A 46 -6.21 -0.35 -17.77
N GLY A 47 -7.51 -0.60 -17.82
CA GLY A 47 -8.14 -1.75 -17.19
C GLY A 47 -8.12 -2.98 -18.07
N ALA A 48 -8.30 -4.15 -17.45
CA ALA A 48 -8.62 -5.37 -18.15
C ALA A 48 -10.14 -5.59 -18.09
N VAL A 49 -10.68 -6.16 -19.16
CA VAL A 49 -11.97 -6.83 -19.13
C VAL A 49 -11.72 -8.33 -19.21
N GLY A 50 -12.43 -9.10 -18.39
CA GLY A 50 -12.37 -10.55 -18.41
C GLY A 50 -12.96 -11.14 -19.70
N ALA A 51 -13.12 -12.46 -19.73
CA ALA A 51 -13.80 -13.13 -20.84
C ALA A 51 -15.24 -12.63 -21.06
N ASP A 52 -15.90 -12.19 -19.98
CA ASP A 52 -17.14 -11.41 -20.03
C ASP A 52 -16.81 -9.91 -20.02
N LYS A 53 -17.34 -9.16 -20.99
CA LYS A 53 -17.12 -7.71 -21.12
C LYS A 53 -17.64 -6.92 -19.92
N LEU A 54 -18.58 -7.48 -19.15
CA LEU A 54 -19.13 -6.86 -17.94
C LEU A 54 -18.40 -7.29 -16.66
N MET A 55 -17.27 -7.98 -16.80
CA MET A 55 -16.42 -8.44 -15.70
C MET A 55 -15.12 -7.65 -15.73
N GLY A 56 -15.07 -6.53 -15.01
CA GLY A 56 -13.84 -5.79 -14.75
C GLY A 56 -13.07 -6.36 -13.56
N ASP A 57 -11.80 -6.00 -13.41
CA ASP A 57 -10.94 -6.47 -12.30
C ASP A 57 -11.09 -5.66 -11.00
N GLY A 58 -11.83 -4.55 -11.06
CA GLY A 58 -12.21 -3.74 -9.91
C GLY A 58 -11.91 -2.25 -10.11
N ALA A 59 -12.81 -1.42 -9.60
CA ALA A 59 -12.71 0.02 -9.68
C ALA A 59 -13.31 0.66 -8.41
N GLY A 60 -12.89 1.88 -8.12
CA GLY A 60 -13.41 2.59 -6.96
C GLY A 60 -12.92 4.03 -6.82
N ILE A 61 -13.49 4.68 -5.82
CA ILE A 61 -13.25 6.07 -5.45
C ILE A 61 -13.19 6.19 -3.92
N LEU A 62 -12.22 6.94 -3.43
CA LEU A 62 -12.11 7.41 -2.06
C LEU A 62 -12.42 8.91 -2.04
N ILE A 63 -13.35 9.30 -1.18
CA ILE A 63 -13.72 10.70 -0.93
C ILE A 63 -13.66 11.01 0.57
N GLN A 64 -13.73 12.29 0.92
CA GLN A 64 -14.04 12.67 2.29
C GLN A 64 -15.49 12.31 2.63
N ILE A 65 -15.78 12.08 3.91
CA ILE A 65 -17.13 11.83 4.39
C ILE A 65 -18.04 13.02 4.02
N PRO A 66 -19.13 12.79 3.26
CA PRO A 66 -20.09 13.82 2.90
C PRO A 66 -21.09 14.03 4.05
N ASP A 67 -20.68 14.74 5.10
CA ASP A 67 -21.45 14.91 6.35
C ASP A 67 -22.91 15.31 6.12
N GLN A 68 -23.16 16.32 5.29
CA GLN A 68 -24.53 16.81 5.04
C GLN A 68 -25.42 15.69 4.49
N PHE A 69 -24.93 14.96 3.48
CA PHE A 69 -25.66 13.85 2.89
C PHE A 69 -25.97 12.76 3.93
N TYR A 70 -24.97 12.29 4.67
CA TYR A 70 -25.18 11.24 5.66
C TYR A 70 -26.06 11.68 6.83
N ARG A 71 -25.93 12.92 7.30
CA ARG A 71 -26.77 13.48 8.36
C ARG A 71 -28.24 13.48 7.95
N GLU A 72 -28.54 13.91 6.74
CA GLU A 72 -29.90 13.92 6.20
C GLU A 72 -30.43 12.49 5.98
N GLU A 73 -29.61 11.55 5.48
CA GLU A 73 -30.02 10.16 5.30
C GLU A 73 -30.26 9.42 6.63
N MET A 74 -29.41 9.65 7.64
CA MET A 74 -29.58 9.04 8.97
C MET A 74 -30.75 9.66 9.74
N ALA A 75 -31.02 10.96 9.56
CA ALA A 75 -32.19 11.62 10.15
C ALA A 75 -33.52 11.00 9.67
N LYS A 76 -33.60 10.54 8.40
CA LYS A 76 -34.78 9.80 7.89
C LYS A 76 -35.04 8.50 8.66
N GLN A 77 -34.01 7.93 9.29
CA GLN A 77 -34.08 6.73 10.13
C GLN A 77 -34.22 7.06 11.63
N GLY A 78 -34.41 8.34 11.98
CA GLY A 78 -34.53 8.79 13.37
C GLY A 78 -33.20 8.88 14.12
N VAL A 79 -32.05 8.81 13.42
CA VAL A 79 -30.72 8.90 14.01
C VAL A 79 -30.15 10.31 13.83
N ILE A 80 -29.75 10.94 14.94
CA ILE A 80 -29.09 12.25 14.94
C ILE A 80 -27.58 12.02 15.01
N LEU A 81 -26.86 12.38 13.95
CA LEU A 81 -25.40 12.25 13.94
C LEU A 81 -24.73 13.35 14.79
N PRO A 82 -23.64 13.03 15.54
CA PRO A 82 -22.76 14.03 16.14
C PRO A 82 -22.16 15.00 15.10
N PRO A 83 -21.52 16.10 15.51
CA PRO A 83 -20.78 16.98 14.62
C PRO A 83 -19.70 16.24 13.79
N PRO A 84 -19.31 16.77 12.61
CA PRO A 84 -18.20 16.21 11.83
C PRO A 84 -16.93 16.03 12.67
N GLY A 85 -16.27 14.88 12.53
CA GLY A 85 -15.08 14.55 13.31
C GLY A 85 -15.36 13.99 14.71
N GLU A 86 -16.62 13.97 15.15
CA GLU A 86 -17.08 13.28 16.37
C GLU A 86 -17.81 11.96 16.10
N TYR A 87 -17.96 11.61 14.83
CA TYR A 87 -18.41 10.30 14.39
C TYR A 87 -17.57 9.81 13.20
N GLY A 88 -17.50 8.50 13.02
CA GLY A 88 -16.95 7.87 11.84
C GLY A 88 -17.92 6.89 11.19
N VAL A 89 -17.57 6.48 9.99
CA VAL A 89 -18.36 5.59 9.14
C VAL A 89 -17.49 4.41 8.72
N GLY A 90 -17.97 3.21 8.97
CA GLY A 90 -17.42 1.98 8.41
C GLY A 90 -18.20 1.56 7.18
N MET A 91 -17.57 1.55 6.00
CA MET A 91 -18.10 0.82 4.83
C MET A 91 -17.82 -0.66 5.05
N VAL A 92 -18.83 -1.52 4.96
CA VAL A 92 -18.72 -2.95 5.27
C VAL A 92 -19.34 -3.78 4.15
N PHE A 93 -18.55 -4.72 3.64
CA PHE A 93 -19.00 -5.83 2.80
C PHE A 93 -19.34 -7.00 3.71
N LEU A 94 -20.59 -7.44 3.64
CA LEU A 94 -21.15 -8.50 4.46
C LEU A 94 -21.56 -9.70 3.60
N PRO A 95 -21.54 -10.91 4.18
CA PRO A 95 -22.05 -12.10 3.52
C PRO A 95 -23.51 -11.95 3.08
N LYS A 96 -23.89 -12.64 1.98
CA LYS A 96 -25.31 -12.72 1.58
C LYS A 96 -26.12 -13.60 2.53
N GLU A 97 -25.49 -14.63 3.06
CA GLU A 97 -26.10 -15.60 3.97
C GLU A 97 -26.43 -14.91 5.30
N ASN A 98 -27.71 -15.00 5.71
CA ASN A 98 -28.28 -14.17 6.77
C ASN A 98 -27.65 -14.41 8.15
N ALA A 99 -27.37 -15.67 8.52
CA ALA A 99 -26.80 -15.98 9.83
C ALA A 99 -25.36 -15.46 9.94
N SER A 100 -24.54 -15.68 8.92
CA SER A 100 -23.16 -15.17 8.84
C SER A 100 -23.15 -13.64 8.85
N ARG A 101 -24.07 -13.00 8.12
CA ARG A 101 -24.23 -11.54 8.12
C ARG A 101 -24.54 -10.98 9.51
N ILE A 102 -25.54 -11.53 10.19
CA ILE A 102 -25.93 -11.08 11.53
C ILE A 102 -24.78 -11.28 12.52
N ALA A 103 -24.06 -12.41 12.43
CA ALA A 103 -22.89 -12.65 13.26
C ALA A 103 -21.80 -11.59 13.04
N CYS A 104 -21.48 -11.25 11.78
CA CYS A 104 -20.53 -10.20 11.46
C CYS A 104 -20.95 -8.83 12.03
N GLU A 105 -22.21 -8.44 11.85
CA GLU A 105 -22.74 -7.17 12.39
C GLU A 105 -22.63 -7.12 13.92
N GLN A 106 -23.02 -8.20 14.61
CA GLN A 106 -22.94 -8.30 16.07
C GLN A 106 -21.50 -8.23 16.59
N GLU A 107 -20.54 -8.86 15.92
CA GLU A 107 -19.13 -8.79 16.32
C GLU A 107 -18.55 -7.38 16.13
N ILE A 108 -18.93 -6.67 15.05
CA ILE A 108 -18.52 -5.27 14.87
C ILE A 108 -19.08 -4.41 15.99
N GLU A 109 -20.37 -4.51 16.29
CA GLU A 109 -20.95 -3.74 17.38
C GLU A 109 -20.37 -4.11 18.75
N ARG A 110 -20.00 -5.38 18.96
CA ARG A 110 -19.29 -5.81 20.17
C ARG A 110 -17.93 -5.12 20.27
N ALA A 111 -17.17 -5.07 19.18
CA ALA A 111 -15.88 -4.37 19.13
C ALA A 111 -16.04 -2.87 19.40
N VAL A 112 -17.05 -2.21 18.80
CA VAL A 112 -17.37 -0.79 19.06
C VAL A 112 -17.60 -0.54 20.55
N ARG A 113 -18.43 -1.36 21.20
CA ARG A 113 -18.72 -1.24 22.64
C ARG A 113 -17.51 -1.58 23.51
N ALA A 114 -16.71 -2.58 23.13
CA ALA A 114 -15.48 -2.96 23.84
C ALA A 114 -14.46 -1.81 23.84
N GLU A 115 -14.38 -1.06 22.75
CA GLU A 115 -13.56 0.15 22.62
C GLU A 115 -14.24 1.41 23.17
N ARG A 116 -15.35 1.26 23.91
CA ARG A 116 -16.11 2.35 24.57
C ARG A 116 -16.65 3.42 23.61
N GLN A 117 -16.80 3.08 22.33
CA GLN A 117 -17.41 3.95 21.33
C GLN A 117 -18.92 3.65 21.22
N VAL A 118 -19.67 4.50 20.51
CA VAL A 118 -21.13 4.43 20.45
C VAL A 118 -21.59 3.96 19.07
N VAL A 119 -22.34 2.86 19.00
CA VAL A 119 -23.04 2.47 17.76
C VAL A 119 -24.22 3.43 17.57
N LEU A 120 -24.17 4.27 16.53
CA LEU A 120 -25.24 5.23 16.21
C LEU A 120 -26.33 4.58 15.36
N GLY A 121 -25.95 3.68 14.46
CA GLY A 121 -26.88 2.95 13.60
C GLY A 121 -26.21 2.34 12.37
N TRP A 122 -27.00 1.54 11.66
CA TRP A 122 -26.62 0.95 10.38
C TRP A 122 -27.45 1.55 9.26
N ARG A 123 -26.81 1.71 8.09
CA ARG A 123 -27.45 2.18 6.85
C ARG A 123 -27.16 1.18 5.74
N ASP A 124 -28.20 0.72 5.06
CA ASP A 124 -28.03 -0.01 3.80
C ASP A 124 -27.57 0.97 2.71
N VAL A 125 -26.49 0.63 2.00
CA VAL A 125 -25.99 1.48 0.92
C VAL A 125 -26.90 1.27 -0.30
N PRO A 126 -27.53 2.34 -0.83
CA PRO A 126 -28.40 2.21 -1.98
C PRO A 126 -27.57 1.94 -3.24
N VAL A 127 -27.71 0.72 -3.77
CA VAL A 127 -27.08 0.28 -5.01
C VAL A 127 -28.10 0.14 -6.15
N ASP A 128 -27.63 0.18 -7.40
CA ASP A 128 -28.44 -0.14 -8.57
C ASP A 128 -28.42 -1.64 -8.89
N GLN A 129 -29.49 -2.33 -8.51
CA GLN A 129 -29.66 -3.77 -8.75
C GLN A 129 -30.00 -4.10 -10.22
N GLU A 130 -30.52 -3.13 -10.97
CA GLU A 130 -30.94 -3.30 -12.37
C GLU A 130 -29.78 -3.03 -13.35
N MET A 131 -28.69 -2.43 -12.88
CA MET A 131 -27.51 -2.16 -13.70
C MET A 131 -26.99 -3.45 -14.36
N PRO A 132 -26.69 -3.44 -15.67
CA PRO A 132 -26.09 -4.58 -16.36
C PRO A 132 -24.77 -4.97 -15.70
N MET A 133 -24.70 -6.22 -15.23
CA MET A 133 -23.55 -6.75 -14.50
C MET A 133 -23.37 -8.22 -14.86
N SER A 134 -22.11 -8.66 -15.00
CA SER A 134 -21.80 -10.07 -15.23
C SER A 134 -22.44 -10.96 -14.15
N PRO A 135 -23.03 -12.12 -14.51
CA PRO A 135 -23.55 -13.07 -13.53
C PRO A 135 -22.52 -13.50 -12.48
N MET A 136 -21.23 -13.62 -12.87
CA MET A 136 -20.16 -13.98 -11.94
C MET A 136 -19.87 -12.86 -10.93
N VAL A 137 -19.90 -11.61 -11.37
CA VAL A 137 -19.73 -10.45 -10.48
C VAL A 137 -20.90 -10.35 -9.51
N ARG A 138 -22.12 -10.55 -10.02
CA ARG A 138 -23.36 -10.52 -9.23
C ARG A 138 -23.42 -11.65 -8.21
N ASP A 139 -22.90 -12.83 -8.52
CA ASP A 139 -22.80 -13.94 -7.56
C ASP A 139 -21.91 -13.59 -6.37
N LYS A 140 -20.77 -12.94 -6.62
CA LYS A 140 -19.82 -12.50 -5.59
C LYS A 140 -20.17 -11.17 -4.90
N GLU A 141 -21.18 -10.45 -5.38
CA GLU A 141 -21.60 -9.14 -4.86
C GLU A 141 -21.94 -9.21 -3.36
N PRO A 142 -21.24 -8.48 -2.47
CA PRO A 142 -21.55 -8.52 -1.05
C PRO A 142 -22.81 -7.72 -0.73
N ILE A 143 -23.36 -7.93 0.46
CA ILE A 143 -24.33 -6.99 1.05
C ILE A 143 -23.53 -5.81 1.59
N ILE A 144 -23.80 -4.62 1.06
CA ILE A 144 -23.02 -3.41 1.39
C ILE A 144 -23.80 -2.56 2.39
N ARG A 145 -23.24 -2.41 3.59
CA ARG A 145 -23.82 -1.58 4.66
C ARG A 145 -22.79 -0.63 5.24
N GLN A 146 -23.27 0.46 5.82
CA GLN A 146 -22.49 1.42 6.56
C GLN A 146 -22.86 1.37 8.04
N ILE A 147 -21.85 1.26 8.91
CA ILE A 147 -22.03 1.45 10.36
C ILE A 147 -21.57 2.87 10.74
N PHE A 148 -22.40 3.59 11.49
CA PHE A 148 -22.09 4.90 12.04
C PHE A 148 -21.67 4.75 13.51
N ILE A 149 -20.49 5.27 13.85
CA ILE A 149 -19.86 5.10 15.16
C ILE A 149 -19.56 6.49 15.72
N GLY A 150 -20.20 6.85 16.83
CA GLY A 150 -19.95 8.08 17.57
C GLY A 150 -18.80 7.90 18.56
N ARG A 151 -18.08 8.98 18.84
CA ARG A 151 -17.01 8.98 19.83
C ARG A 151 -17.52 8.68 21.24
N GLY A 152 -16.76 7.88 21.98
CA GLY A 152 -16.93 7.68 23.41
C GLY A 152 -16.60 8.94 24.22
N GLY A 153 -17.01 8.97 25.48
CA GLY A 153 -16.76 10.12 26.38
C GLY A 153 -15.28 10.38 26.69
N ASP A 154 -14.40 9.42 26.42
CA ASP A 154 -12.95 9.49 26.62
C ASP A 154 -12.19 9.98 25.37
N VAL A 155 -12.87 10.15 24.24
CA VAL A 155 -12.29 10.61 22.97
C VAL A 155 -12.65 12.07 22.74
N MET A 156 -11.63 12.94 22.69
CA MET A 156 -11.83 14.40 22.61
C MET A 156 -11.42 15.01 21.26
N VAL A 157 -10.66 14.28 20.44
CA VAL A 157 -10.13 14.77 19.15
C VAL A 157 -10.33 13.71 18.07
N THR A 158 -10.51 14.15 16.83
CA THR A 158 -10.77 13.26 15.68
C THR A 158 -9.66 12.23 15.47
N ASP A 159 -8.39 12.59 15.68
CA ASP A 159 -7.26 11.64 15.58
C ASP A 159 -7.37 10.48 16.57
N ALA A 160 -7.93 10.72 17.76
CA ALA A 160 -8.18 9.66 18.73
C ALA A 160 -9.35 8.76 18.29
N LEU A 161 -10.37 9.34 17.64
CA LEU A 161 -11.45 8.56 17.05
C LEU A 161 -10.96 7.70 15.87
N GLU A 162 -10.14 8.23 14.95
CA GLU A 162 -9.52 7.46 13.85
C GLU A 162 -8.78 6.22 14.38
N ARG A 163 -7.99 6.37 15.46
CA ARG A 163 -7.29 5.24 16.09
C ARG A 163 -8.24 4.22 16.67
N LYS A 164 -9.32 4.64 17.32
CA LYS A 164 -10.33 3.71 17.83
C LYS A 164 -11.07 3.00 16.70
N LEU A 165 -11.40 3.67 15.61
CA LEU A 165 -12.00 3.07 14.42
C LEU A 165 -11.05 2.05 13.77
N TYR A 166 -9.75 2.35 13.71
CA TYR A 166 -8.72 1.41 13.26
C TYR A 166 -8.67 0.15 14.13
N VAL A 167 -8.64 0.31 15.46
CA VAL A 167 -8.64 -0.82 16.42
C VAL A 167 -9.92 -1.64 16.30
N ILE A 168 -11.09 -0.98 16.26
CA ILE A 168 -12.40 -1.63 16.09
C ILE A 168 -12.39 -2.49 14.83
N ARG A 169 -11.98 -1.93 13.68
CA ARG A 169 -11.93 -2.64 12.40
C ARG A 169 -11.04 -3.88 12.47
N LYS A 170 -9.85 -3.77 13.06
CA LYS A 170 -8.90 -4.90 13.16
C LYS A 170 -9.42 -5.96 14.13
N ALA A 171 -9.80 -5.55 15.34
CA ALA A 171 -10.30 -6.46 16.36
C ALA A 171 -11.58 -7.20 15.92
N SER A 172 -12.53 -6.50 15.29
CA SER A 172 -13.72 -7.15 14.75
C SER A 172 -13.38 -8.13 13.62
N GLY A 173 -12.43 -7.77 12.76
CA GLY A 173 -11.95 -8.66 11.69
C GLY A 173 -11.34 -9.95 12.22
N HIS A 174 -10.46 -9.85 13.23
CA HIS A 174 -9.88 -11.04 13.89
C HIS A 174 -10.96 -11.90 14.55
N ALA A 175 -11.90 -11.27 15.27
CA ALA A 175 -12.99 -11.98 15.92
C ALA A 175 -13.88 -12.72 14.92
N ILE A 176 -14.27 -12.08 13.82
CA ILE A 176 -15.09 -12.68 12.76
C ILE A 176 -14.38 -13.85 12.09
N GLN A 177 -13.07 -13.73 11.82
CA GLN A 177 -12.29 -14.84 11.27
C GLN A 177 -12.25 -16.03 12.25
N ALA A 178 -12.10 -15.76 13.56
CA ALA A 178 -12.07 -16.78 14.59
C ALA A 178 -13.40 -17.52 14.77
N LEU A 179 -14.53 -16.92 14.37
CA LEU A 179 -15.84 -17.59 14.38
C LEU A 179 -15.94 -18.74 13.36
N ASN A 180 -15.04 -18.82 12.38
CA ASN A 180 -15.05 -19.84 11.32
C ASN A 180 -16.42 -19.97 10.63
N LEU A 181 -17.07 -18.83 10.38
CA LEU A 181 -18.36 -18.78 9.68
C LEU A 181 -18.21 -19.37 8.27
N LYS A 182 -19.22 -20.11 7.82
CA LYS A 182 -19.24 -20.72 6.48
C LYS A 182 -18.96 -19.69 5.36
N HIS A 183 -19.52 -18.49 5.51
CA HIS A 183 -19.36 -17.38 4.59
C HIS A 183 -18.51 -16.23 5.17
N GLY A 184 -17.72 -16.50 6.22
CA GLY A 184 -16.93 -15.47 6.91
C GLY A 184 -15.87 -14.79 6.03
N ASN A 185 -15.36 -15.49 5.01
CA ASN A 185 -14.38 -14.93 4.07
C ASN A 185 -14.95 -13.85 3.14
N GLU A 186 -16.28 -13.71 3.06
CA GLU A 186 -16.95 -12.64 2.30
C GLU A 186 -16.93 -11.30 3.06
N PHE A 187 -16.61 -11.33 4.37
CA PHE A 187 -16.53 -10.15 5.20
C PHE A 187 -15.29 -9.30 4.86
N PHE A 188 -15.51 -8.01 4.59
CA PHE A 188 -14.41 -7.07 4.41
C PHE A 188 -14.83 -5.64 4.74
N VAL A 189 -13.91 -4.83 5.25
CA VAL A 189 -14.15 -3.42 5.56
C VAL A 189 -13.29 -2.54 4.64
N PRO A 190 -13.84 -2.02 3.53
CA PRO A 190 -13.12 -1.10 2.65
C PRO A 190 -12.52 0.10 3.37
N SER A 191 -13.28 0.72 4.28
CA SER A 191 -12.86 1.87 5.08
C SER A 191 -13.61 1.93 6.40
N MET A 192 -12.97 2.43 7.45
CA MET A 192 -13.61 2.78 8.72
C MET A 192 -12.88 4.00 9.30
N SER A 193 -13.43 5.18 9.06
CA SER A 193 -12.76 6.46 9.33
C SER A 193 -13.79 7.54 9.69
N ALA A 194 -13.35 8.60 10.37
CA ALA A 194 -14.08 9.84 10.61
C ALA A 194 -13.77 10.92 9.56
N ARG A 195 -12.91 10.63 8.58
CA ARG A 195 -12.49 11.56 7.53
C ARG A 195 -12.82 11.08 6.13
N THR A 196 -12.57 9.81 5.83
CA THR A 196 -12.66 9.27 4.47
C THR A 196 -13.65 8.11 4.37
N ILE A 197 -14.15 7.87 3.16
CA ILE A 197 -15.02 6.74 2.84
C ILE A 197 -14.65 6.23 1.45
N VAL A 198 -14.63 4.90 1.30
CA VAL A 198 -14.26 4.22 0.05
C VAL A 198 -15.47 3.52 -0.55
N TYR A 199 -15.81 3.91 -1.78
CA TYR A 199 -16.80 3.26 -2.63
C TYR A 199 -16.05 2.50 -3.72
N LYS A 200 -15.99 1.17 -3.59
CA LYS A 200 -15.25 0.31 -4.52
C LYS A 200 -15.98 -0.99 -4.78
N GLY A 201 -15.61 -1.70 -5.82
CA GLY A 201 -16.16 -3.02 -6.06
C GLY A 201 -15.57 -3.67 -7.29
N LEU A 202 -16.07 -4.87 -7.57
CA LEU A 202 -15.73 -5.59 -8.79
C LEU A 202 -16.53 -5.01 -9.97
N LEU A 203 -16.23 -3.77 -10.31
CA LEU A 203 -16.99 -2.94 -11.25
C LEU A 203 -16.06 -2.45 -12.36
N LEU A 204 -16.63 -2.21 -13.55
CA LEU A 204 -15.96 -1.42 -14.58
C LEU A 204 -15.83 0.05 -14.15
N ALA A 205 -14.92 0.77 -14.78
CA ALA A 205 -14.60 2.15 -14.43
C ALA A 205 -15.84 3.08 -14.52
N ASP A 206 -16.67 2.88 -15.54
CA ASP A 206 -17.89 3.63 -15.80
C ASP A 206 -19.11 3.16 -14.98
N GLN A 207 -19.02 1.98 -14.37
CA GLN A 207 -20.09 1.41 -13.55
C GLN A 207 -20.10 1.93 -12.12
N VAL A 208 -18.98 2.43 -11.59
CA VAL A 208 -18.90 2.88 -10.18
C VAL A 208 -19.95 3.94 -9.84
N ALA A 209 -20.08 4.96 -10.70
CA ALA A 209 -21.05 6.04 -10.52
C ALA A 209 -22.50 5.54 -10.63
N THR A 210 -22.76 4.60 -11.54
CA THR A 210 -24.08 4.04 -11.79
C THR A 210 -24.52 3.11 -10.65
N TYR A 211 -23.61 2.26 -10.18
CA TYR A 211 -23.86 1.27 -9.15
C TYR A 211 -24.13 1.90 -7.78
N TYR A 212 -23.29 2.85 -7.34
CA TYR A 212 -23.47 3.51 -6.04
C TYR A 212 -24.28 4.79 -6.15
N LYS A 213 -25.57 4.73 -5.78
CA LYS A 213 -26.50 5.87 -5.93
C LYS A 213 -26.11 7.10 -5.10
N ASP A 214 -25.39 6.89 -3.99
CA ASP A 214 -24.83 7.97 -3.18
C ASP A 214 -23.93 8.91 -4.00
N LEU A 215 -23.17 8.38 -4.96
CA LEU A 215 -22.23 9.16 -5.76
C LEU A 215 -22.90 10.03 -6.82
N GLN A 216 -24.19 9.84 -7.06
CA GLN A 216 -25.00 10.66 -7.97
C GLN A 216 -25.75 11.77 -7.23
N ASP A 217 -25.78 11.73 -5.90
CA ASP A 217 -26.48 12.73 -5.09
C ASP A 217 -25.64 14.02 -5.01
N PRO A 218 -26.18 15.19 -5.40
CA PRO A 218 -25.44 16.46 -5.35
C PRO A 218 -24.96 16.88 -3.95
N ARG A 219 -25.55 16.31 -2.88
CA ARG A 219 -25.13 16.54 -1.49
C ARG A 219 -23.88 15.75 -1.13
N CYS A 220 -23.51 14.73 -1.93
CA CYS A 220 -22.28 13.97 -1.79
C CYS A 220 -21.08 14.83 -2.24
N VAL A 221 -20.57 15.66 -1.34
CA VAL A 221 -19.51 16.64 -1.63
C VAL A 221 -18.19 16.25 -0.98
N SER A 222 -17.08 16.55 -1.66
CA SER A 222 -15.73 16.30 -1.14
C SER A 222 -14.76 17.36 -1.65
N ALA A 223 -13.67 17.61 -0.92
CA ALA A 223 -12.57 18.47 -1.40
C ALA A 223 -11.48 17.66 -2.13
N LEU A 224 -11.49 16.33 -2.01
CA LEU A 224 -10.62 15.40 -2.71
C LEU A 224 -11.39 14.19 -3.23
N ALA A 225 -10.94 13.62 -4.34
CA ALA A 225 -11.38 12.32 -4.81
C ALA A 225 -10.17 11.57 -5.36
N MET A 226 -9.87 10.40 -4.81
CA MET A 226 -8.82 9.51 -5.29
C MET A 226 -9.47 8.29 -5.94
N VAL A 227 -9.08 7.96 -7.15
CA VAL A 227 -9.68 6.88 -7.95
C VAL A 227 -8.62 5.91 -8.43
N HIS A 228 -9.08 4.69 -8.66
CA HIS A 228 -8.24 3.65 -9.21
C HIS A 228 -9.06 2.64 -10.00
N GLN A 229 -8.47 2.18 -11.11
CA GLN A 229 -8.95 1.05 -11.89
C GLN A 229 -7.89 -0.03 -11.93
N ARG A 230 -8.27 -1.23 -11.50
CA ARG A 230 -7.40 -2.38 -11.40
C ARG A 230 -7.24 -3.10 -12.73
N PHE A 231 -6.06 -3.65 -12.96
CA PHE A 231 -5.77 -4.68 -13.96
C PHE A 231 -5.06 -5.81 -13.21
N SER A 232 -5.65 -6.99 -13.19
CA SER A 232 -5.12 -8.16 -12.50
C SER A 232 -4.48 -9.11 -13.49
N THR A 233 -3.40 -9.79 -13.10
CA THR A 233 -2.87 -10.94 -13.86
C THR A 233 -3.69 -12.22 -13.65
N ASN A 234 -4.76 -12.19 -12.84
CA ASN A 234 -5.65 -13.33 -12.61
C ASN A 234 -7.02 -13.20 -13.30
N THR A 235 -7.65 -14.35 -13.54
CA THR A 235 -9.01 -14.45 -14.09
C THR A 235 -10.09 -14.57 -13.00
N PHE A 236 -9.73 -14.45 -11.72
CA PHE A 236 -10.61 -14.69 -10.57
C PHE A 236 -10.68 -13.50 -9.62
N PRO A 237 -11.28 -12.39 -10.06
CA PRO A 237 -11.27 -11.17 -9.29
C PRO A 237 -12.27 -11.23 -8.11
N GLU A 238 -12.00 -10.44 -7.08
CA GLU A 238 -12.72 -10.41 -5.81
C GLU A 238 -13.00 -8.96 -5.39
N TRP A 239 -14.18 -8.70 -4.84
CA TRP A 239 -14.61 -7.36 -4.42
C TRP A 239 -13.66 -6.66 -3.44
N PRO A 240 -13.08 -7.34 -2.42
CA PRO A 240 -12.12 -6.73 -1.51
C PRO A 240 -10.84 -6.18 -2.15
N LEU A 241 -10.41 -6.79 -3.28
CA LEU A 241 -9.14 -6.50 -3.95
C LEU A 241 -9.20 -5.26 -4.83
N ALA A 242 -10.40 -4.75 -5.14
CA ALA A 242 -10.54 -3.46 -5.82
C ALA A 242 -9.86 -2.35 -5.01
N HIS A 243 -9.35 -1.33 -5.67
CA HIS A 243 -8.81 -0.12 -5.03
C HIS A 243 -9.85 1.02 -5.10
N PRO A 244 -9.65 2.13 -4.38
CA PRO A 244 -8.59 2.39 -3.40
C PRO A 244 -8.61 1.49 -2.16
N TYR A 245 -7.48 1.45 -1.46
CA TYR A 245 -7.40 0.97 -0.09
C TYR A 245 -7.70 2.12 0.89
N ARG A 246 -7.35 1.99 2.18
CA ARG A 246 -7.81 2.93 3.22
C ARG A 246 -7.10 4.27 3.10
N LEU A 247 -5.81 4.23 2.78
CA LEU A 247 -4.98 5.43 2.66
C LEU A 247 -4.39 5.60 1.26
N ILE A 248 -4.32 4.53 0.45
CA ILE A 248 -3.59 4.55 -0.81
C ILE A 248 -4.37 4.04 -2.02
N ALA A 249 -3.92 4.48 -3.19
CA ALA A 249 -4.11 3.82 -4.47
C ALA A 249 -2.74 3.62 -5.12
N HIS A 250 -2.44 2.38 -5.51
CA HIS A 250 -1.12 1.99 -6.00
C HIS A 250 -1.20 1.56 -7.46
N ASN A 251 -0.43 2.22 -8.32
CA ASN A 251 -0.14 1.73 -9.65
C ASN A 251 1.27 1.11 -9.67
N GLY A 252 1.34 -0.22 -9.76
CA GLY A 252 2.60 -0.92 -9.86
C GLY A 252 2.64 -2.20 -9.03
N GLU A 253 3.84 -2.64 -8.67
CA GLU A 253 4.07 -3.91 -7.99
C GLU A 253 5.20 -3.75 -6.97
N ILE A 254 5.00 -4.24 -5.74
CA ILE A 254 6.04 -4.27 -4.70
C ILE A 254 6.76 -5.62 -4.76
N ASN A 255 7.89 -5.66 -5.48
CA ASN A 255 8.65 -6.89 -5.70
C ASN A 255 9.34 -7.43 -4.43
N THR A 256 9.47 -6.60 -3.39
CA THR A 256 10.06 -6.94 -2.08
C THR A 256 9.03 -7.45 -1.06
N VAL A 257 7.74 -7.54 -1.43
CA VAL A 257 6.62 -7.78 -0.48
C VAL A 257 6.83 -8.97 0.46
N LYS A 258 7.40 -10.08 0.00
CA LYS A 258 7.63 -11.27 0.84
C LYS A 258 8.61 -10.97 1.99
N GLY A 259 9.67 -10.21 1.69
CA GLY A 259 10.62 -9.73 2.69
C GLY A 259 9.94 -8.79 3.67
N ASN A 260 9.24 -7.79 3.15
CA ASN A 260 8.57 -6.76 3.95
C ASN A 260 7.51 -7.36 4.90
N PHE A 261 6.71 -8.31 4.40
CA PHE A 261 5.75 -9.05 5.21
C PHE A 261 6.43 -9.81 6.36
N ASN A 262 7.50 -10.54 6.07
CA ASN A 262 8.22 -11.32 7.08
C ASN A 262 8.89 -10.41 8.12
N TRP A 263 9.42 -9.27 7.70
CA TRP A 263 10.00 -8.26 8.56
C TRP A 263 8.95 -7.60 9.46
N MET A 264 7.79 -7.20 8.92
CA MET A 264 6.67 -6.71 9.73
C MET A 264 6.20 -7.77 10.74
N ARG A 265 6.18 -9.04 10.35
CA ARG A 265 5.86 -10.15 11.24
C ARG A 265 6.93 -10.37 12.32
N ALA A 266 8.22 -10.23 12.01
CA ALA A 266 9.30 -10.37 12.97
C ALA A 266 9.26 -9.30 14.07
N ARG A 267 8.67 -8.13 13.77
CA ARG A 267 8.47 -7.03 14.72
C ARG A 267 7.31 -7.27 15.70
N VAL A 268 6.49 -8.30 15.50
CA VAL A 268 5.40 -8.65 16.41
C VAL A 268 5.98 -9.01 17.79
N GLY A 269 5.46 -8.38 18.83
CA GLY A 269 5.88 -8.61 20.23
C GLY A 269 6.98 -7.68 20.74
N VAL A 270 7.77 -7.05 19.86
CA VAL A 270 8.79 -6.05 20.24
C VAL A 270 8.37 -4.61 19.95
N MET A 271 7.40 -4.40 19.05
CA MET A 271 6.88 -3.05 18.75
C MET A 271 6.21 -2.43 19.97
N GLN A 272 6.50 -1.14 20.18
CA GLN A 272 5.88 -0.30 21.20
C GLN A 272 5.41 1.00 20.56
N SER A 273 4.25 1.49 21.00
CA SER A 273 3.73 2.79 20.58
C SER A 273 3.16 3.51 21.79
N ALA A 274 3.67 4.71 22.07
CA ALA A 274 3.11 5.57 23.12
C ALA A 274 1.68 6.03 22.79
N VAL A 275 1.31 6.04 21.51
CA VAL A 275 0.04 6.55 21.01
C VAL A 275 -1.03 5.47 20.99
N LEU A 276 -0.70 4.27 20.50
CA LEU A 276 -1.62 3.12 20.49
C LEU A 276 -1.64 2.37 21.83
N GLY A 277 -0.55 2.44 22.61
CA GLY A 277 -0.47 1.81 23.93
C GLY A 277 -0.86 0.33 23.90
N GLU A 278 -1.76 -0.07 24.79
CA GLU A 278 -2.27 -1.44 24.89
C GLU A 278 -3.09 -1.88 23.66
N ASP A 279 -3.64 -0.94 22.89
CA ASP A 279 -4.43 -1.27 21.71
C ASP A 279 -3.58 -1.90 20.59
N LEU A 280 -2.25 -1.66 20.60
CA LEU A 280 -1.33 -2.24 19.61
C LEU A 280 -1.42 -3.77 19.56
N GLN A 281 -1.61 -4.43 20.71
CA GLN A 281 -1.70 -5.89 20.79
C GLN A 281 -2.97 -6.44 20.10
N LYS A 282 -4.04 -5.63 20.03
CA LYS A 282 -5.30 -5.99 19.38
C LYS A 282 -5.20 -5.95 17.85
N LEU A 283 -4.11 -5.40 17.30
CA LEU A 283 -3.93 -5.24 15.85
C LEU A 283 -3.34 -6.49 15.19
N TYR A 284 -2.86 -7.46 15.96
CA TYR A 284 -2.20 -8.64 15.42
C TYR A 284 -3.17 -9.78 15.07
N PRO A 285 -2.97 -10.48 13.93
CA PRO A 285 -1.98 -10.18 12.88
C PRO A 285 -2.30 -8.88 12.13
N LEU A 286 -1.26 -8.04 11.94
CA LEU A 286 -1.37 -6.76 11.23
C LEU A 286 -1.60 -6.99 9.74
N ILE A 287 -0.86 -7.91 9.14
CA ILE A 287 -1.00 -8.28 7.73
C ILE A 287 -1.37 -9.75 7.72
N TYR A 288 -2.46 -10.10 7.04
CA TYR A 288 -2.85 -11.49 6.90
C TYR A 288 -2.02 -12.14 5.80
N GLU A 289 -1.68 -13.41 5.97
CA GLU A 289 -0.95 -14.16 4.96
C GLU A 289 -1.77 -14.28 3.66
N GLY A 290 -1.11 -14.07 2.52
CA GLY A 290 -1.74 -14.14 1.20
C GLY A 290 -2.53 -12.89 0.78
N GLN A 291 -2.39 -11.76 1.48
CA GLN A 291 -2.87 -10.47 0.99
C GLN A 291 -2.04 -9.97 -0.19
N SER A 292 -2.65 -9.17 -1.07
CA SER A 292 -1.91 -8.53 -2.16
C SER A 292 -0.84 -7.59 -1.63
N ASP A 293 0.13 -7.27 -2.48
CA ASP A 293 1.24 -6.38 -2.16
C ASP A 293 0.79 -5.00 -1.67
N THR A 294 -0.21 -4.43 -2.33
CA THR A 294 -0.78 -3.14 -2.01
C THR A 294 -1.54 -3.18 -0.68
N ALA A 295 -2.28 -4.27 -0.41
CA ALA A 295 -2.93 -4.45 0.89
C ALA A 295 -1.89 -4.55 2.02
N CYS A 296 -0.78 -5.26 1.80
CA CYS A 296 0.32 -5.33 2.76
C CYS A 296 0.88 -3.93 3.06
N PHE A 297 1.13 -3.13 2.01
CA PHE A 297 1.63 -1.76 2.15
C PHE A 297 0.64 -0.86 2.90
N ASP A 298 -0.64 -0.87 2.51
CA ASP A 298 -1.70 -0.05 3.15
C ASP A 298 -1.80 -0.35 4.65
N ASN A 299 -1.76 -1.62 5.06
CA ASN A 299 -1.78 -2.01 6.48
C ASN A 299 -0.54 -1.50 7.25
N ALA A 300 0.65 -1.56 6.64
CA ALA A 300 1.87 -1.07 7.25
C ALA A 300 1.88 0.47 7.36
N LEU A 301 1.43 1.17 6.31
CA LEU A 301 1.28 2.62 6.33
C LEU A 301 0.26 3.07 7.38
N GLU A 302 -0.89 2.41 7.44
CA GLU A 302 -1.94 2.72 8.40
C GLU A 302 -1.46 2.52 9.85
N LEU A 303 -0.66 1.48 10.13
CA LEU A 303 -0.02 1.33 11.43
C LEU A 303 0.85 2.54 11.78
N LEU A 304 1.73 2.98 10.86
CA LEU A 304 2.60 4.13 11.11
C LEU A 304 1.79 5.41 11.36
N VAL A 305 0.79 5.68 10.54
CA VAL A 305 -0.08 6.85 10.69
C VAL A 305 -0.84 6.81 12.02
N MET A 306 -1.46 5.68 12.36
CA MET A 306 -2.21 5.52 13.60
C MET A 306 -1.30 5.53 14.84
N ALA A 307 -0.05 5.11 14.71
CA ALA A 307 0.99 5.22 15.73
C ALA A 307 1.52 6.66 15.91
N GLY A 308 1.11 7.61 15.06
CA GLY A 308 1.39 9.04 15.21
C GLY A 308 2.38 9.64 14.22
N TYR A 309 2.87 8.88 13.24
CA TYR A 309 3.68 9.44 12.17
C TYR A 309 2.80 10.25 11.20
N PRO A 310 3.19 11.47 10.82
CA PRO A 310 2.57 12.16 9.69
C PRO A 310 2.67 11.31 8.42
N ILE A 311 1.61 11.30 7.60
CA ILE A 311 1.55 10.42 6.42
C ILE A 311 2.71 10.65 5.45
N ALA A 312 3.17 11.90 5.28
CA ALA A 312 4.34 12.21 4.46
C ALA A 312 5.63 11.58 5.02
N GLN A 313 5.84 11.63 6.34
CA GLN A 313 7.00 10.98 6.98
C GLN A 313 6.91 9.46 6.84
N ALA A 314 5.73 8.87 7.06
CA ALA A 314 5.52 7.43 6.92
C ALA A 314 5.81 6.95 5.48
N MET A 315 5.36 7.71 4.48
CA MET A 315 5.68 7.44 3.07
C MET A 315 7.18 7.56 2.78
N MET A 316 7.88 8.56 3.36
CA MET A 316 9.34 8.67 3.23
C MET A 316 10.10 7.51 3.89
N MET A 317 9.55 6.92 4.95
CA MET A 317 10.14 5.74 5.61
C MET A 317 9.92 4.46 4.78
N MET A 318 8.74 4.28 4.21
CA MET A 318 8.39 3.07 3.44
C MET A 318 8.93 3.10 2.00
N ILE A 319 8.92 4.26 1.35
CA ILE A 319 9.46 4.48 0.00
C ILE A 319 10.53 5.58 0.07
N PRO A 320 11.71 5.28 0.64
CA PRO A 320 12.79 6.26 0.75
C PRO A 320 13.40 6.59 -0.62
N GLU A 321 13.95 7.80 -0.73
CA GLU A 321 14.83 8.16 -1.85
C GLU A 321 16.05 7.24 -1.91
N ALA A 322 16.63 7.06 -3.09
CA ALA A 322 17.98 6.49 -3.19
C ALA A 322 18.98 7.44 -2.50
N TRP A 323 19.40 7.09 -1.28
CA TRP A 323 20.17 7.98 -0.40
C TRP A 323 21.63 7.55 -0.22
N GLU A 324 21.94 6.26 -0.29
CA GLU A 324 23.25 5.71 0.08
C GLU A 324 24.37 6.24 -0.82
N ASN A 325 24.20 6.10 -2.14
CA ASN A 325 25.18 6.53 -3.13
C ASN A 325 24.95 7.96 -3.67
N HIS A 326 24.00 8.72 -3.09
CA HIS A 326 23.60 10.03 -3.60
C HIS A 326 24.52 11.16 -3.08
N ASN A 327 25.65 11.39 -3.75
CA ASN A 327 26.70 12.32 -3.31
C ASN A 327 26.27 13.80 -3.15
N LEU A 328 25.15 14.21 -3.74
CA LEU A 328 24.62 15.58 -3.65
C LEU A 328 23.54 15.76 -2.57
N MET A 329 23.24 14.72 -1.78
CA MET A 329 22.21 14.77 -0.74
C MET A 329 22.75 15.52 0.48
N ASP A 330 21.95 16.38 1.08
CA ASP A 330 22.31 17.07 2.31
C ASP A 330 22.49 16.09 3.48
N ASP A 331 23.44 16.41 4.37
CA ASP A 331 23.80 15.57 5.52
C ASP A 331 22.60 15.27 6.44
N SER A 332 21.71 16.25 6.65
CA SER A 332 20.52 16.08 7.48
C SER A 332 19.56 15.03 6.89
N ARG A 333 19.28 15.12 5.59
CA ARG A 333 18.42 14.18 4.88
C ARG A 333 19.04 12.80 4.78
N ARG A 334 20.34 12.71 4.53
CA ARG A 334 21.08 11.44 4.58
C ARG A 334 20.97 10.79 5.94
N ALA A 335 21.20 11.56 7.01
CA ALA A 335 21.10 11.06 8.38
C ALA A 335 19.66 10.64 8.73
N PHE A 336 18.65 11.35 8.24
CA PHE A 336 17.25 10.92 8.39
C PHE A 336 17.00 9.55 7.76
N TYR A 337 17.42 9.34 6.51
CA TYR A 337 17.22 8.07 5.84
C TYR A 337 18.06 6.94 6.45
N GLU A 338 19.32 7.19 6.80
CA GLU A 338 20.17 6.20 7.48
C GLU A 338 19.56 5.75 8.80
N TYR A 339 19.01 6.68 9.59
CA TYR A 339 18.36 6.35 10.86
C TYR A 339 17.14 5.44 10.67
N HIS A 340 16.29 5.74 9.69
CA HIS A 340 15.07 4.98 9.46
C HIS A 340 15.32 3.67 8.70
N ALA A 341 16.38 3.56 7.90
CA ALA A 341 16.76 2.33 7.20
C ALA A 341 17.05 1.17 8.16
N ALA A 342 17.53 1.47 9.38
CA ALA A 342 17.69 0.47 10.44
C ALA A 342 16.35 -0.01 11.05
N MET A 343 15.25 0.71 10.81
CA MET A 343 13.93 0.43 11.41
C MET A 343 12.92 -0.13 10.42
N MET A 344 12.96 0.33 9.18
CA MET A 344 12.03 0.00 8.10
C MET A 344 12.82 -0.25 6.82
N GLU A 345 12.76 -1.48 6.32
CA GLU A 345 13.26 -1.79 4.99
C GLU A 345 12.39 -1.14 3.90
N PRO A 346 12.98 -0.74 2.77
CA PRO A 346 12.23 -0.15 1.66
C PRO A 346 11.21 -1.13 1.08
N TRP A 347 9.99 -0.63 0.86
CA TRP A 347 8.96 -1.32 0.11
C TRP A 347 9.15 -1.02 -1.38
N ASP A 348 10.09 -1.73 -1.98
CA ASP A 348 10.60 -1.49 -3.33
C ASP A 348 9.83 -2.23 -4.43
N GLY A 349 9.99 -1.73 -5.65
CA GLY A 349 9.30 -2.15 -6.87
C GLY A 349 8.70 -0.96 -7.62
N PRO A 350 8.27 -1.12 -8.89
CA PRO A 350 7.63 -0.04 -9.62
C PRO A 350 6.40 0.47 -8.87
N ALA A 351 6.34 1.75 -8.53
CA ALA A 351 5.21 2.29 -7.78
C ALA A 351 4.94 3.75 -8.16
N ALA A 352 3.71 4.02 -8.59
CA ALA A 352 3.11 5.34 -8.49
C ALA A 352 2.02 5.28 -7.43
N MET A 353 2.30 5.86 -6.26
CA MET A 353 1.42 5.87 -5.11
C MET A 353 0.67 7.20 -5.05
N ALA A 354 -0.66 7.15 -5.06
CA ALA A 354 -1.49 8.22 -4.55
C ALA A 354 -1.89 7.89 -3.10
N PHE A 355 -1.86 8.86 -2.20
CA PHE A 355 -2.14 8.63 -0.79
C PHE A 355 -2.88 9.80 -0.14
N THR A 356 -3.67 9.53 0.90
CA THR A 356 -4.38 10.54 1.67
C THR A 356 -4.75 10.03 3.07
N ASP A 357 -4.74 10.95 4.05
CA ASP A 357 -5.34 10.74 5.38
C ASP A 357 -6.67 11.52 5.55
N GLY A 358 -7.20 12.07 4.45
CA GLY A 358 -8.37 12.95 4.42
C GLY A 358 -8.10 14.44 4.66
N ARG A 359 -6.91 14.82 5.15
CA ARG A 359 -6.45 16.22 5.29
C ARG A 359 -5.36 16.56 4.28
N HIS A 360 -4.45 15.62 4.10
CA HIS A 360 -3.41 15.66 3.09
C HIS A 360 -3.77 14.72 1.96
N ILE A 361 -3.43 15.12 0.73
CA ILE A 361 -3.45 14.23 -0.43
C ILE A 361 -2.18 14.46 -1.22
N GLY A 362 -1.57 13.37 -1.67
CA GLY A 362 -0.28 13.44 -2.33
C GLY A 362 -0.02 12.29 -3.27
N GLY A 363 1.10 12.41 -3.96
CA GLY A 363 1.65 11.37 -4.81
C GLY A 363 3.16 11.25 -4.64
N THR A 364 3.65 10.03 -4.66
CA THR A 364 5.09 9.72 -4.73
C THR A 364 5.34 8.60 -5.71
N LEU A 365 6.56 8.58 -6.26
CA LEU A 365 7.05 7.47 -7.06
C LEU A 365 7.99 6.60 -6.23
N ASP A 366 8.24 5.39 -6.72
CA ASP A 366 9.37 4.57 -6.30
C ASP A 366 10.71 5.30 -6.55
N ARG A 367 11.78 4.78 -5.95
CA ARG A 367 13.13 5.37 -6.02
C ARG A 367 13.66 5.54 -7.45
N ASN A 368 13.16 4.75 -8.40
CA ASN A 368 13.59 4.74 -9.80
C ASN A 368 12.58 5.45 -10.72
N GLY A 369 11.38 5.74 -10.23
CA GLY A 369 10.28 6.35 -10.99
C GLY A 369 9.84 5.51 -12.18
N LEU A 370 9.61 4.22 -11.94
CA LEU A 370 9.30 3.23 -12.98
C LEU A 370 7.85 3.33 -13.48
N ARG A 371 7.02 4.14 -12.83
CA ARG A 371 5.61 4.38 -13.20
C ARG A 371 5.35 5.87 -13.47
N PRO A 372 4.50 6.21 -14.46
CA PRO A 372 4.21 7.59 -14.78
C PRO A 372 3.22 8.19 -13.77
N ALA A 373 3.48 9.42 -13.35
CA ALA A 373 2.50 10.27 -12.67
C ALA A 373 2.69 11.72 -13.12
N ARG A 374 1.61 12.36 -13.55
CA ARG A 374 1.58 13.73 -14.05
C ARG A 374 0.54 14.53 -13.29
N TYR A 375 0.81 15.81 -13.08
CA TYR A 375 -0.15 16.69 -12.43
C TYR A 375 -0.31 18.02 -13.15
N ILE A 376 -1.50 18.58 -13.01
CA ILE A 376 -1.90 19.89 -13.49
C ILE A 376 -2.42 20.69 -12.30
N VAL A 377 -2.06 21.97 -12.24
CA VAL A 377 -2.60 22.95 -11.29
C VAL A 377 -3.29 24.04 -12.10
N THR A 378 -4.50 24.42 -11.69
CA THR A 378 -5.27 25.49 -12.35
C THR A 378 -5.29 26.78 -11.53
N ASP A 379 -5.71 27.86 -12.18
CA ASP A 379 -5.89 29.19 -11.59
C ASP A 379 -7.00 29.28 -10.52
N ASP A 380 -7.93 28.32 -10.49
CA ASP A 380 -9.01 28.20 -9.51
C ASP A 380 -8.73 27.15 -8.40
N ASP A 381 -7.45 26.93 -8.09
CA ASP A 381 -6.99 26.05 -7.00
C ASP A 381 -7.32 24.55 -7.21
N LEU A 382 -7.64 24.10 -8.42
CA LEU A 382 -7.83 22.68 -8.72
C LEU A 382 -6.47 22.02 -9.00
N VAL A 383 -6.24 20.85 -8.40
CA VAL A 383 -5.14 19.98 -8.75
C VAL A 383 -5.67 18.65 -9.26
N VAL A 384 -5.11 18.19 -10.36
CA VAL A 384 -5.40 16.87 -10.93
C VAL A 384 -4.07 16.15 -11.10
N MET A 385 -3.93 14.98 -10.48
CA MET A 385 -2.80 14.09 -10.67
C MET A 385 -3.32 12.76 -11.22
N ALA A 386 -2.69 12.21 -12.24
CA ALA A 386 -3.00 10.88 -12.72
C ALA A 386 -1.81 10.24 -13.43
N SER A 387 -1.94 8.95 -13.74
CA SER A 387 -0.98 8.24 -14.60
C SER A 387 -0.86 8.86 -16.00
N GLU A 388 -1.87 9.61 -16.45
CA GLU A 388 -1.94 10.29 -17.75
C GLU A 388 -2.44 11.74 -17.62
N SER A 389 -2.02 12.63 -18.53
CA SER A 389 -2.42 14.05 -18.46
C SER A 389 -3.79 14.36 -19.09
N GLY A 390 -4.32 13.48 -19.92
CA GLY A 390 -5.57 13.71 -20.69
C GLY A 390 -6.85 13.31 -19.95
N VAL A 391 -6.80 13.16 -18.62
CA VAL A 391 -7.89 12.54 -17.83
C VAL A 391 -9.07 13.47 -17.58
N LEU A 392 -8.92 14.79 -17.76
CA LEU A 392 -10.00 15.77 -17.64
C LEU A 392 -9.89 16.85 -18.73
N PRO A 393 -11.02 17.33 -19.28
CA PRO A 393 -11.04 18.38 -20.31
C PRO A 393 -10.86 19.77 -19.69
N ILE A 394 -9.66 20.07 -19.18
CA ILE A 394 -9.33 21.38 -18.60
C ILE A 394 -8.87 22.33 -19.72
N PRO A 395 -9.48 23.54 -19.86
CA PRO A 395 -9.01 24.54 -20.81
C PRO A 395 -7.56 24.95 -20.52
N GLU A 396 -6.69 24.94 -21.54
CA GLU A 396 -5.28 25.32 -21.40
C GLU A 396 -5.10 26.74 -20.82
N SER A 397 -6.05 27.66 -21.06
CA SER A 397 -6.03 29.00 -20.48
C SER A 397 -6.16 29.06 -18.95
N ARG A 398 -6.66 27.98 -18.31
CA ARG A 398 -6.79 27.87 -16.85
C ARG A 398 -5.60 27.18 -16.20
N ILE A 399 -4.71 26.58 -16.98
CA ILE A 399 -3.59 25.79 -16.45
C ILE A 399 -2.43 26.73 -16.10
N ILE A 400 -2.09 26.79 -14.81
CA ILE A 400 -0.93 27.57 -14.33
C ILE A 400 0.35 26.71 -14.26
N GLN A 401 0.20 25.40 -14.09
CA GLN A 401 1.32 24.47 -14.05
C GLN A 401 0.93 23.10 -14.59
N LYS A 402 1.83 22.51 -15.39
CA LYS A 402 1.73 21.14 -15.91
C LYS A 402 3.08 20.47 -15.73
N TRP A 403 3.14 19.41 -14.94
CA TRP A 403 4.41 18.78 -14.55
C TRP A 403 4.28 17.27 -14.34
N ARG A 404 5.38 16.63 -13.97
CA ARG A 404 5.45 15.20 -13.63
C ARG A 404 6.06 14.97 -12.25
N LEU A 405 5.66 13.89 -11.58
CA LEU A 405 6.41 13.41 -10.43
C LEU A 405 7.77 12.90 -10.89
N GLN A 406 8.78 13.10 -10.05
CA GLN A 406 10.16 12.70 -10.30
C GLN A 406 10.54 11.61 -9.29
N PRO A 407 11.42 10.66 -9.65
CA PRO A 407 11.94 9.68 -8.71
C PRO A 407 12.45 10.36 -7.43
N GLY A 408 12.07 9.79 -6.28
CA GLY A 408 12.44 10.32 -4.97
C GLY A 408 11.73 11.61 -4.54
N LYS A 409 10.94 12.28 -5.37
CA LYS A 409 10.19 13.49 -4.98
C LYS A 409 8.76 13.16 -4.57
N MET A 410 8.28 13.87 -3.57
CA MET A 410 6.90 13.82 -3.09
C MET A 410 6.14 15.07 -3.49
N PHE A 411 4.93 14.88 -4.00
CA PHE A 411 3.96 15.95 -4.19
C PHE A 411 2.89 15.85 -3.11
N LEU A 412 2.68 16.92 -2.35
CA LEU A 412 1.76 16.92 -1.20
C LEU A 412 0.92 18.18 -1.20
N ILE A 413 -0.38 18.01 -1.01
CA ILE A 413 -1.34 19.10 -0.78
C ILE A 413 -1.82 19.00 0.65
N ASP A 414 -1.72 20.09 1.39
CA ASP A 414 -2.35 20.26 2.69
C ASP A 414 -3.63 21.07 2.51
N LEU A 415 -4.78 20.39 2.64
CA LEU A 415 -6.10 21.00 2.42
C LEU A 415 -6.52 21.92 3.57
N GLU A 416 -5.96 21.71 4.76
CA GLU A 416 -6.23 22.56 5.94
C GLU A 416 -5.40 23.85 5.87
N ALA A 417 -4.12 23.74 5.50
CA ALA A 417 -3.26 24.90 5.25
C ALA A 417 -3.59 25.61 3.92
N GLY A 418 -4.32 24.94 3.03
CA GLY A 418 -4.78 25.52 1.78
C GLY A 418 -3.67 25.70 0.74
N ARG A 419 -2.67 24.80 0.69
CA ARG A 419 -1.50 24.96 -0.20
C ARG A 419 -0.84 23.63 -0.58
N ILE A 420 -0.11 23.67 -1.69
CA ILE A 420 0.86 22.63 -2.06
C ILE A 420 2.12 22.84 -1.19
N ILE A 421 2.63 21.76 -0.59
CA ILE A 421 3.89 21.74 0.17
C ILE A 421 5.01 21.33 -0.77
N ASP A 422 6.08 22.11 -0.84
CA ASP A 422 7.22 21.80 -1.70
C ASP A 422 8.00 20.58 -1.18
N ASP A 423 8.54 19.75 -2.09
CA ASP A 423 9.32 18.56 -1.76
C ASP A 423 10.49 18.87 -0.80
N LYS A 424 11.18 19.99 -1.02
CA LYS A 424 12.28 20.41 -0.14
C LYS A 424 11.75 20.76 1.24
N GLU A 425 10.64 21.48 1.33
CA GLU A 425 10.02 21.83 2.62
C GLU A 425 9.60 20.59 3.41
N ILE A 426 8.96 19.61 2.77
CA ILE A 426 8.56 18.33 3.39
C ILE A 426 9.79 17.67 4.01
N LYS A 427 10.82 17.48 3.19
CA LYS A 427 11.99 16.69 3.59
C LYS A 427 12.87 17.42 4.60
N ASP A 428 13.05 18.74 4.44
CA ASP A 428 13.79 19.55 5.42
C ASP A 428 13.07 19.55 6.78
N THR A 429 11.72 19.59 6.79
CA THR A 429 10.92 19.55 8.02
C THR A 429 11.20 18.26 8.79
N TYR A 430 11.12 17.09 8.13
CA TYR A 430 11.31 15.81 8.81
C TYR A 430 12.77 15.48 9.08
N ALA A 431 13.68 15.84 8.18
CA ALA A 431 15.11 15.60 8.34
C ALA A 431 15.72 16.41 9.48
N ASN A 432 15.17 17.60 9.78
CA ASN A 432 15.62 18.45 10.88
C ASN A 432 14.75 18.32 12.14
N ALA A 433 13.71 17.47 12.14
CA ALA A 433 12.82 17.31 13.29
C ALA A 433 13.52 16.74 14.53
N LYS A 434 14.60 15.98 14.33
CA LYS A 434 15.40 15.32 15.38
C LYS A 434 16.88 15.35 15.00
N PRO A 435 17.80 15.24 15.99
CA PRO A 435 19.24 15.25 15.72
C PRO A 435 19.75 13.88 15.23
N TYR A 436 19.23 13.38 14.09
CA TYR A 436 19.50 12.03 13.60
C TYR A 436 20.99 11.73 13.43
N LYS A 437 21.77 12.69 12.91
CA LYS A 437 23.22 12.54 12.73
C LYS A 437 23.92 12.26 14.06
N ALA A 438 23.59 13.03 15.09
CA ALA A 438 24.17 12.83 16.43
C ALA A 438 23.76 11.49 17.03
N TRP A 439 22.50 11.05 16.81
CA TRP A 439 22.06 9.74 17.26
C TRP A 439 22.82 8.62 16.57
N ILE A 440 22.93 8.64 15.24
CA ILE A 440 23.68 7.65 14.46
C ILE A 440 25.13 7.60 14.93
N ASP A 441 25.81 8.74 15.00
CA ASP A 441 27.23 8.79 15.37
C ASP A 441 27.48 8.29 16.82
N SER A 442 26.47 8.38 17.70
CA SER A 442 26.59 7.89 19.08
C SER A 442 26.43 6.37 19.25
N VAL A 443 25.76 5.69 18.31
CA VAL A 443 25.43 4.25 18.44
C VAL A 443 26.01 3.37 17.33
N ARG A 444 26.31 3.93 16.16
CA ARG A 444 26.75 3.18 15.00
C ARG A 444 28.22 2.78 15.15
N ILE A 445 28.48 1.48 15.02
CA ILE A 445 29.82 0.93 14.86
C ILE A 445 29.98 0.49 13.42
N ARG A 446 30.95 1.06 12.69
CA ARG A 446 31.31 0.61 11.35
C ARG A 446 32.34 -0.50 11.48
N LEU A 447 32.05 -1.68 10.94
CA LEU A 447 32.97 -2.82 10.99
C LEU A 447 34.33 -2.51 10.32
N ALA A 448 34.34 -1.67 9.28
CA ALA A 448 35.56 -1.22 8.61
C ALA A 448 36.51 -0.41 9.52
N ASP A 449 35.99 0.22 10.57
CA ASP A 449 36.79 0.99 11.53
C ASP A 449 37.40 0.09 12.61
N ILE A 450 36.94 -1.17 12.72
CA ILE A 450 37.49 -2.16 13.65
C ILE A 450 38.76 -2.75 13.05
N ARG A 451 39.91 -2.27 13.52
CA ARG A 451 41.21 -2.87 13.17
C ARG A 451 41.34 -4.22 13.87
N LYS A 452 41.20 -5.31 13.11
CA LYS A 452 41.57 -6.66 13.55
C LYS A 452 42.58 -7.22 12.56
N GLU A 453 43.77 -7.58 13.05
CA GLU A 453 44.68 -8.40 12.26
C GLU A 453 43.99 -9.75 12.03
N ALA A 454 43.81 -10.13 10.77
CA ALA A 454 43.24 -11.42 10.41
C ALA A 454 44.23 -12.51 10.85
N ALA A 455 44.00 -13.10 12.01
CA ALA A 455 44.61 -14.36 12.36
C ALA A 455 43.91 -15.43 11.52
N GLU A 456 44.57 -15.94 10.49
CA GLU A 456 44.13 -17.15 9.82
C GLU A 456 44.25 -18.31 10.83
N GLU A 457 43.13 -18.80 11.34
CA GLU A 457 43.12 -20.06 12.07
C GLU A 457 43.44 -21.18 11.08
N ALA A 458 44.68 -21.64 11.11
CA ALA A 458 45.11 -22.78 10.33
C ALA A 458 44.30 -24.02 10.76
N SER A 459 43.48 -24.54 9.85
CA SER A 459 42.75 -25.79 10.09
C SER A 459 43.74 -26.95 10.13
N ASN A 460 43.56 -27.83 11.11
CA ASN A 460 44.31 -29.09 11.20
C ASN A 460 43.92 -30.11 10.11
N VAL A 461 42.90 -29.80 9.27
CA VAL A 461 42.44 -30.64 8.17
C VAL A 461 43.01 -30.12 6.84
N PRO A 462 43.60 -31.00 6.00
CA PRO A 462 44.09 -30.62 4.68
C PRO A 462 43.03 -29.86 3.86
N LEU A 463 43.47 -28.85 3.08
CA LEU A 463 42.57 -28.04 2.26
C LEU A 463 41.76 -28.88 1.27
N LEU A 464 42.40 -29.87 0.64
CA LEU A 464 41.77 -30.74 -0.34
C LEU A 464 40.61 -31.53 0.27
N ASP A 465 40.79 -32.07 1.48
CA ASP A 465 39.75 -32.83 2.17
C ASP A 465 38.55 -31.94 2.50
N ARG A 466 38.80 -30.68 2.91
CA ARG A 466 37.75 -29.69 3.14
C ARG A 466 37.02 -29.32 1.84
N GLN A 467 37.76 -29.07 0.77
CA GLN A 467 37.19 -28.80 -0.54
C GLN A 467 36.27 -29.94 -1.01
N GLN A 468 36.72 -31.19 -0.89
CA GLN A 468 35.93 -32.36 -1.23
C GLN A 468 34.70 -32.50 -0.35
N ALA A 469 34.82 -32.27 0.96
CA ALA A 469 33.70 -32.32 1.90
C ALA A 469 32.60 -31.30 1.57
N PHE A 470 32.97 -30.11 1.10
CA PHE A 470 32.02 -29.07 0.66
C PHE A 470 31.65 -29.16 -0.83
N GLY A 471 32.12 -30.18 -1.55
CA GLY A 471 31.74 -30.44 -2.93
C GLY A 471 32.43 -29.56 -3.98
N TYR A 472 33.53 -28.86 -3.63
CA TYR A 472 34.32 -28.10 -4.60
C TYR A 472 34.89 -29.02 -5.68
N THR A 473 34.76 -28.59 -6.92
CA THR A 473 35.24 -29.31 -8.10
C THR A 473 36.47 -28.62 -8.70
N GLN A 474 37.26 -29.38 -9.47
CA GLN A 474 38.37 -28.78 -10.22
C GLN A 474 37.91 -27.71 -11.22
N GLU A 475 36.68 -27.84 -11.72
CA GLU A 475 36.08 -26.88 -12.65
C GLU A 475 35.82 -25.55 -11.95
N GLU A 476 35.14 -25.55 -10.79
CA GLU A 476 34.90 -24.33 -10.00
C GLU A 476 36.21 -23.65 -9.60
N LEU A 477 37.21 -24.44 -9.17
CA LEU A 477 38.51 -23.92 -8.74
C LEU A 477 39.36 -23.34 -9.90
N LYS A 478 39.22 -23.87 -11.12
CA LYS A 478 40.04 -23.45 -12.28
C LYS A 478 39.32 -22.48 -13.21
N MET A 479 38.00 -22.50 -13.27
CA MET A 479 37.21 -21.72 -14.22
C MET A 479 36.44 -20.59 -13.56
N LEU A 480 35.94 -20.76 -12.33
CA LEU A 480 35.11 -19.74 -11.67
C LEU A 480 35.94 -18.84 -10.74
N LEU A 481 36.68 -19.43 -9.79
CA LEU A 481 37.43 -18.68 -8.77
C LEU A 481 38.53 -17.76 -9.31
N PRO A 482 39.34 -18.14 -10.32
CA PRO A 482 40.45 -17.29 -10.75
C PRO A 482 40.00 -15.94 -11.32
N SER A 483 38.88 -15.89 -12.04
CA SER A 483 38.29 -14.65 -12.57
C SER A 483 37.88 -13.71 -11.44
N MET A 484 37.18 -14.24 -10.43
CA MET A 484 36.77 -13.46 -9.26
C MET A 484 37.98 -12.92 -8.49
N ALA A 485 38.99 -13.74 -8.27
CA ALA A 485 40.17 -13.37 -7.48
C ALA A 485 41.11 -12.39 -8.22
N THR A 486 41.25 -12.52 -9.55
CA THR A 486 42.21 -11.73 -10.34
C THR A 486 41.59 -10.44 -10.88
N ASN A 487 40.35 -10.52 -11.37
CA ASN A 487 39.71 -9.42 -12.09
C ASN A 487 38.61 -8.73 -11.26
N GLY A 488 38.15 -9.34 -10.16
CA GLY A 488 37.02 -8.82 -9.39
C GLY A 488 35.66 -9.00 -10.08
N GLU A 489 35.60 -9.89 -11.08
CA GLU A 489 34.42 -10.13 -11.91
C GLU A 489 34.06 -11.63 -11.90
N GLU A 490 32.78 -11.94 -12.07
CA GLU A 490 32.36 -13.33 -12.23
C GLU A 490 32.82 -13.93 -13.56
N ALA A 491 32.95 -15.26 -13.62
CA ALA A 491 33.38 -15.94 -14.83
C ALA A 491 32.25 -15.95 -15.88
N ILE A 492 32.56 -15.49 -17.10
CA ILE A 492 31.63 -15.50 -18.23
C ILE A 492 31.73 -16.83 -19.00
N GLY A 493 30.58 -17.43 -19.30
CA GLY A 493 30.44 -18.62 -20.13
C GLY A 493 29.51 -18.42 -21.32
N SER A 494 29.29 -19.48 -22.10
CA SER A 494 28.31 -19.51 -23.20
C SER A 494 27.63 -20.87 -23.28
N MET A 495 26.62 -20.99 -24.15
CA MET A 495 25.70 -22.14 -24.25
C MET A 495 24.73 -22.29 -23.06
N GLY A 496 23.71 -23.13 -23.23
CA GLY A 496 22.75 -23.45 -22.17
C GLY A 496 23.30 -24.49 -21.19
N ASN A 497 22.73 -24.54 -19.99
CA ASN A 497 23.04 -25.58 -19.00
C ASN A 497 22.37 -26.91 -19.41
N ASP A 498 23.17 -27.87 -19.90
CA ASP A 498 22.75 -29.21 -20.31
C ASP A 498 22.84 -30.26 -19.18
N SER A 499 23.27 -29.85 -17.98
CA SER A 499 23.32 -30.75 -16.83
C SER A 499 21.92 -31.14 -16.35
N PRO A 500 21.73 -32.36 -15.82
CA PRO A 500 20.49 -32.75 -15.16
C PRO A 500 20.15 -31.79 -14.01
N LEU A 501 18.85 -31.60 -13.75
CA LEU A 501 18.38 -30.93 -12.54
C LEU A 501 19.01 -31.57 -11.30
N ALA A 502 19.30 -30.78 -10.27
CA ALA A 502 20.05 -31.25 -9.09
C ALA A 502 19.45 -32.52 -8.47
N VAL A 503 18.12 -32.63 -8.40
CA VAL A 503 17.39 -33.80 -7.89
C VAL A 503 17.52 -35.07 -8.76
N MET A 504 17.85 -34.92 -10.04
CA MET A 504 18.06 -36.01 -10.99
C MET A 504 19.54 -36.32 -11.23
N SER A 505 20.45 -35.60 -10.57
CA SER A 505 21.89 -35.80 -10.75
C SER A 505 22.34 -37.11 -10.11
N ASN A 506 23.21 -37.84 -10.79
CA ASN A 506 23.94 -38.98 -10.24
C ASN A 506 25.17 -38.56 -9.42
N LYS A 507 25.41 -37.25 -9.29
CA LYS A 507 26.50 -36.66 -8.49
C LYS A 507 25.92 -35.97 -7.25
N LEU A 508 26.70 -35.93 -6.19
CA LEU A 508 26.38 -35.12 -5.01
C LEU A 508 26.33 -33.64 -5.42
N LYS A 509 25.20 -32.99 -5.14
CA LYS A 509 25.00 -31.56 -5.40
C LYS A 509 24.81 -30.81 -4.08
N PRO A 510 25.48 -29.66 -3.91
CA PRO A 510 25.30 -28.85 -2.71
C PRO A 510 23.91 -28.20 -2.68
N LEU A 511 23.49 -27.76 -1.50
CA LEU A 511 22.13 -27.26 -1.25
C LEU A 511 21.73 -26.11 -2.18
N TYR A 512 22.65 -25.18 -2.47
CA TYR A 512 22.36 -24.03 -3.31
C TYR A 512 21.96 -24.39 -4.75
N ASN A 513 22.32 -25.57 -5.26
CA ASN A 513 21.89 -26.02 -6.60
C ASN A 513 20.38 -26.33 -6.69
N TYR A 514 19.70 -26.49 -5.56
CA TYR A 514 18.26 -26.71 -5.50
C TYR A 514 17.46 -25.40 -5.49
N PHE A 515 18.12 -24.27 -5.25
CA PHE A 515 17.50 -22.96 -5.26
C PHE A 515 17.74 -22.29 -6.61
N GLN A 516 16.67 -21.91 -7.28
CA GLN A 516 16.73 -21.13 -8.51
C GLN A 516 16.49 -19.66 -8.19
N GLN A 517 17.32 -18.79 -8.74
CA GLN A 517 17.12 -17.35 -8.60
C GLN A 517 15.84 -16.96 -9.35
N LEU A 518 14.94 -16.28 -8.66
CA LEU A 518 13.77 -15.70 -9.30
C LEU A 518 14.20 -14.44 -10.05
N PHE A 519 13.58 -14.20 -11.20
CA PHE A 519 13.77 -13.00 -11.97
C PHE A 519 12.41 -12.41 -12.35
N ALA A 520 12.41 -11.10 -12.56
CA ALA A 520 11.23 -10.36 -12.96
C ALA A 520 10.99 -10.50 -14.47
N GLN A 521 9.75 -10.74 -14.86
CA GLN A 521 9.35 -10.80 -16.26
C GLN A 521 7.95 -10.20 -16.43
N VAL A 522 7.84 -9.20 -17.31
CA VAL A 522 6.60 -8.45 -17.65
C VAL A 522 6.02 -7.61 -16.51
N THR A 523 5.82 -8.17 -15.32
CA THR A 523 5.11 -7.51 -14.21
C THR A 523 5.88 -6.32 -13.64
N ASN A 524 7.20 -6.50 -13.46
CA ASN A 524 8.15 -5.45 -13.13
C ASN A 524 9.44 -5.57 -13.98
N PRO A 525 10.14 -4.45 -14.26
CA PRO A 525 11.41 -4.48 -14.99
C PRO A 525 12.59 -4.84 -14.06
N PRO A 526 13.63 -5.52 -14.56
CA PRO A 526 14.92 -5.59 -13.88
C PRO A 526 15.62 -4.23 -13.90
N ILE A 527 16.54 -4.02 -12.95
CA ILE A 527 17.41 -2.83 -12.86
C ILE A 527 18.76 -3.16 -13.50
N ASP A 528 19.40 -2.19 -14.15
CA ASP A 528 20.78 -2.32 -14.66
C ASP A 528 21.77 -2.08 -13.51
N PRO A 529 22.43 -3.14 -12.96
CA PRO A 529 23.26 -3.00 -11.78
C PRO A 529 24.55 -2.19 -12.03
N ILE A 530 24.90 -1.92 -13.28
CA ILE A 530 26.10 -1.16 -13.66
C ILE A 530 25.74 0.30 -13.93
N ARG A 531 24.73 0.53 -14.78
CA ARG A 531 24.36 1.90 -15.20
C ARG A 531 23.51 2.62 -14.15
N GLU A 532 22.79 1.87 -13.33
CA GLU A 532 21.89 2.38 -12.31
C GLU A 532 22.39 2.00 -10.90
N GLU A 533 23.69 1.72 -10.71
CA GLU A 533 24.29 1.37 -9.42
C GLU A 533 23.94 2.36 -8.30
N MET A 534 23.77 3.64 -8.64
CA MET A 534 23.47 4.70 -7.68
C MET A 534 22.15 4.53 -6.91
N VAL A 535 21.21 3.70 -7.41
CA VAL A 535 19.93 3.40 -6.74
C VAL A 535 19.94 2.08 -5.96
N MET A 536 21.04 1.32 -6.04
CA MET A 536 21.26 0.04 -5.38
C MET A 536 22.24 0.18 -4.19
N SER A 537 22.15 -0.76 -3.25
CA SER A 537 23.06 -0.82 -2.10
C SER A 537 23.11 -2.20 -1.47
N LEU A 538 24.25 -2.51 -0.86
CA LEU A 538 24.50 -3.70 -0.05
C LEU A 538 24.75 -3.36 1.43
N VAL A 539 24.50 -2.11 1.84
CA VAL A 539 24.63 -1.70 3.25
C VAL A 539 23.72 -2.58 4.10
N SER A 540 24.32 -3.17 5.13
CA SER A 540 23.66 -4.09 6.03
C SER A 540 23.77 -3.60 7.46
N PHE A 541 22.67 -3.71 8.20
CA PHE A 541 22.60 -3.37 9.62
C PHE A 541 22.54 -4.67 10.43
N ILE A 542 23.30 -4.74 11.52
CA ILE A 542 23.27 -5.87 12.47
C ILE A 542 22.80 -5.29 13.80
N GLY A 543 21.66 -5.76 14.32
CA GLY A 543 21.09 -5.26 15.57
C GLY A 543 19.73 -5.87 15.89
#